data_AF-A0A521GGP0-F1
#
_entry.id   AF-A0A521GGP0-F1
#
_cell.length_a   1.000
_cell.length_b   1.000
_cell.length_c   1.000
_cell.angle_alpha   90.00
_cell.angle_beta   90.00
_cell.angle_gamma   90.00
#
_symmetry.space_group_name_H-M   'P 1'
#
loop_
_entity.id
_entity.type
_entity.pdbx_description
1 polymer ?
#
loop_
_entity_poly.entity_id
_entity_poly.type
_entity_poly.pdbx_seq_one_letter_code
_entity_poly.pdbx_strand_id
1 'polypeptide(L)'
;MMLTPQQIDELGPEVLPFERKDFSRPVEEGEDILFDTFIHDVSSMGKPVNVVKVSSETALQQSRTGCYLWIIDKYGLKILFEAIPNLEAKRGVVCHTNITGGQPALQGGELWFGDDDKVYLNYQSGRYGSNRISQRQAILAYFRSLGFTMVPLGDVRR
;
A
#
# COMPACT_ATOMS: atom_id res chain seq x y z
N MET A 1 13.44 8.85 -1.18
CA MET A 1 13.47 10.10 -0.38
C MET A 1 12.94 9.78 1.02
N MET A 2 13.71 10.07 2.08
CA MET A 2 13.24 9.86 3.45
C MET A 2 12.12 10.83 3.82
N LEU A 3 11.20 10.39 4.68
CA LEU A 3 10.10 11.22 5.19
C LEU A 3 10.63 12.33 6.11
N THR A 4 10.05 13.52 6.00
CA THR A 4 10.30 14.61 6.96
C THR A 4 9.52 14.37 8.26
N PRO A 5 9.92 14.98 9.40
CA PRO A 5 9.15 14.90 10.63
C PRO A 5 7.70 15.37 10.47
N GLN A 6 7.48 16.41 9.66
CA GLN A 6 6.14 16.90 9.35
C GLN A 6 5.32 15.85 8.59
N GLN A 7 5.91 15.18 7.60
CA GLN A 7 5.21 14.12 6.86
C GLN A 7 4.85 12.95 7.77
N ILE A 8 5.72 12.57 8.71
CA ILE A 8 5.42 11.52 9.69
C ILE A 8 4.22 11.93 10.56
N ASP A 9 4.20 13.16 11.07
CA ASP A 9 3.08 13.67 11.88
C ASP A 9 1.75 13.67 11.11
N GLU A 10 1.77 14.14 9.85
CA GLU A 10 0.59 14.22 8.99
C GLU A 10 0.06 12.83 8.56
N LEU A 11 0.96 11.86 8.34
CA LEU A 11 0.60 10.46 8.10
C LEU A 11 0.07 9.78 9.37
N GLY A 12 0.39 10.32 10.55
CA GLY A 12 0.03 9.77 11.85
C GLY A 12 1.02 8.69 12.32
N PRO A 13 0.83 8.17 13.54
CA PRO A 13 1.81 7.27 14.16
C PRO A 13 1.94 5.95 13.39
N GLU A 14 3.08 5.30 13.55
CA GLU A 14 3.22 3.89 13.17
C GLU A 14 2.24 3.06 13.99
N VAL A 15 1.60 2.10 13.34
CA VAL A 15 0.66 1.17 13.97
C VAL A 15 1.05 -0.25 13.61
N LEU A 16 0.84 -1.18 14.54
CA LEU A 16 0.86 -2.61 14.25
C LEU A 16 -0.31 -2.97 13.32
N PRO A 17 -0.23 -4.15 12.67
CA PRO A 17 -1.35 -4.67 11.89
C PRO A 17 -2.67 -4.61 12.67
N PHE A 18 -3.72 -4.17 11.99
CA PHE A 18 -5.11 -4.13 12.46
C PHE A 18 -5.45 -3.10 13.53
N GLU A 19 -4.49 -2.39 14.11
CA GLU A 19 -4.72 -1.34 15.13
C GLU A 19 -5.50 -0.11 14.62
N ARG A 20 -5.88 -0.05 13.35
CA ARG A 20 -6.77 0.98 12.81
C ARG A 20 -8.18 0.47 12.52
N LYS A 21 -8.42 -0.84 12.58
CA LYS A 21 -9.69 -1.45 12.11
C LYS A 21 -10.20 -2.57 13.01
N ASP A 22 -9.34 -3.48 13.45
CA ASP A 22 -9.71 -4.67 14.21
C ASP A 22 -8.57 -5.09 15.15
N PHE A 23 -8.52 -4.48 16.33
CA PHE A 23 -7.49 -4.77 17.35
C PHE A 23 -7.47 -6.22 17.84
N SER A 24 -8.49 -7.01 17.54
CA SER A 24 -8.60 -8.40 18.00
C SER A 24 -8.03 -9.42 17.02
N ARG A 25 -7.83 -9.05 15.76
CA ARG A 25 -7.31 -9.97 14.74
C ARG A 25 -5.79 -10.15 14.89
N PRO A 26 -5.28 -11.37 15.09
CA PRO A 26 -3.85 -11.62 15.03
C PRO A 26 -3.36 -11.62 13.57
N VAL A 27 -2.05 -11.45 13.40
CA VAL A 27 -1.38 -11.82 12.14
C VAL A 27 -1.43 -13.35 12.04
N GLU A 28 -2.00 -13.85 10.94
CA GLU A 28 -2.15 -15.31 10.73
C GLU A 28 -0.88 -15.92 10.13
N GLU A 29 -0.79 -17.25 10.16
CA GLU A 29 0.31 -18.00 9.53
C GLU A 29 0.56 -17.56 8.09
N GLY A 30 1.83 -17.34 7.75
CA GLY A 30 2.26 -16.90 6.43
C GLY A 30 2.05 -15.41 6.15
N GLU A 31 1.26 -14.68 6.95
CA GLU A 31 1.05 -13.23 6.76
C GLU A 31 2.25 -12.38 7.23
N ASP A 32 3.16 -12.94 8.02
CA ASP A 32 4.36 -12.31 8.57
C ASP A 32 5.66 -12.65 7.81
N ILE A 33 5.59 -13.53 6.82
CA ILE A 33 6.73 -13.84 5.94
C ILE A 33 7.03 -12.62 5.08
N LEU A 34 8.28 -12.14 5.12
CA LEU A 34 8.72 -11.00 4.30
C LEU A 34 9.01 -11.46 2.87
N PHE A 35 8.41 -10.80 1.88
CA PHE A 35 8.63 -11.07 0.45
C PHE A 35 9.66 -10.09 -0.14
N ASP A 36 10.81 -9.96 0.51
CA ASP A 36 11.85 -8.95 0.23
C ASP A 36 12.25 -8.85 -1.25
N THR A 37 12.44 -9.98 -1.94
CA THR A 37 12.82 -10.03 -3.35
C THR A 37 11.76 -9.44 -4.30
N PHE A 38 10.52 -9.33 -3.84
CA PHE A 38 9.39 -8.82 -4.62
C PHE A 38 8.94 -7.41 -4.20
N ILE A 39 9.44 -6.92 -3.06
CA ILE A 39 9.10 -5.58 -2.59
C ILE A 39 9.88 -4.56 -3.40
N HIS A 40 9.15 -3.65 -4.05
CA HIS A 40 9.73 -2.48 -4.69
C HIS A 40 9.77 -1.32 -3.70
N ASP A 41 10.97 -1.00 -3.21
CA ASP A 41 11.20 0.17 -2.35
C ASP A 41 11.41 1.43 -3.21
N VAL A 42 10.38 2.26 -3.32
CA VAL A 42 10.38 3.47 -4.14
C VAL A 42 11.40 4.49 -3.62
N SER A 43 11.68 4.49 -2.32
CA SER A 43 12.61 5.45 -1.73
C SER A 43 14.04 5.25 -2.22
N SER A 44 14.43 4.02 -2.53
CA SER A 44 15.78 3.62 -2.95
C SER A 44 15.87 3.30 -4.45
N MET A 45 14.80 2.76 -5.04
CA MET A 45 14.79 2.28 -6.44
C MET A 45 14.10 3.24 -7.42
N GLY A 46 13.47 4.32 -6.92
CA GLY A 46 12.65 5.20 -7.75
C GLY A 46 11.34 4.55 -8.17
N LYS A 47 10.70 5.06 -9.23
CA LYS A 47 9.41 4.52 -9.71
C LYS A 47 9.60 3.12 -10.32
N PRO A 48 8.68 2.18 -10.09
CA PRO A 48 8.74 0.87 -10.73
C PRO A 48 8.52 1.00 -12.24
N VAL A 49 9.32 0.29 -13.04
CA VAL A 49 9.32 0.39 -14.52
C VAL A 49 8.59 -0.76 -15.21
N ASN A 50 8.53 -1.94 -14.59
CA ASN A 50 7.92 -3.15 -15.16
C ASN A 50 6.61 -3.49 -14.43
N VAL A 51 5.69 -2.53 -14.40
CA VAL A 51 4.39 -2.68 -13.74
C VAL A 51 3.34 -3.26 -14.68
N VAL A 52 2.39 -4.01 -14.13
CA VAL A 52 1.16 -4.38 -14.83
C VAL A 52 0.31 -3.12 -14.96
N LYS A 53 0.17 -2.62 -16.19
CA LYS A 53 -0.73 -1.50 -16.51
C LYS A 53 -2.16 -2.03 -16.71
N VAL A 54 -3.15 -1.25 -16.26
CA VAL A 54 -4.58 -1.54 -16.44
C VAL A 54 -5.31 -0.33 -17.01
N SER A 55 -6.47 -0.57 -17.63
CA SER A 55 -7.34 0.53 -18.06
C SER A 55 -7.86 1.32 -16.86
N SER A 56 -8.16 2.60 -17.09
CA SER A 56 -8.82 3.45 -16.09
C SER A 56 -10.11 2.83 -15.54
N GLU A 57 -10.91 2.15 -16.37
CA GLU A 57 -12.12 1.44 -15.95
C GLU A 57 -11.81 0.31 -14.96
N THR A 58 -10.79 -0.51 -15.26
CA THR A 58 -10.35 -1.60 -14.37
C THR A 58 -9.91 -1.08 -13.01
N ALA A 59 -9.20 0.06 -13.01
CA ALA A 59 -8.74 0.71 -11.79
C ALA A 59 -9.90 1.33 -11.00
N LEU A 60 -10.85 2.00 -11.66
CA LEU A 60 -12.04 2.61 -11.03
C LEU A 60 -12.96 1.56 -10.40
N GLN A 61 -13.07 0.38 -11.01
CA GLN A 61 -13.78 -0.77 -10.44
C GLN A 61 -13.06 -1.38 -9.24
N GLN A 62 -11.81 -0.97 -8.97
CA GLN A 62 -10.93 -1.60 -8.00
C GLN A 62 -10.93 -3.11 -8.24
N SER A 63 -10.49 -3.56 -9.42
CA SER A 63 -10.35 -4.98 -9.75
C SER A 63 -9.08 -5.59 -9.12
N ARG A 64 -9.07 -6.87 -8.76
CA ARG A 64 -7.83 -7.53 -8.27
C ARG A 64 -6.79 -7.66 -9.38
N THR A 65 -7.22 -7.60 -10.63
CA THR A 65 -6.33 -7.54 -11.80
C THR A 65 -5.46 -6.29 -11.73
N GLY A 66 -4.13 -6.48 -11.79
CA GLY A 66 -3.17 -5.37 -11.75
C GLY A 66 -3.11 -4.63 -10.41
N CYS A 67 -3.67 -5.20 -9.34
CA CYS A 67 -3.66 -4.61 -8.01
C CYS A 67 -2.27 -4.76 -7.37
N TYR A 68 -1.77 -3.65 -6.84
CA TYR A 68 -0.58 -3.60 -6.01
C TYR A 68 -0.97 -3.18 -4.60
N LEU A 69 -0.32 -3.79 -3.62
CA LEU A 69 -0.37 -3.39 -2.22
C LEU A 69 0.72 -2.34 -2.01
N TRP A 70 0.40 -1.31 -1.22
CA TRP A 70 1.40 -0.31 -0.85
C TRP A 70 1.41 -0.08 0.66
N ILE A 71 2.59 0.23 1.18
CA ILE A 71 2.85 0.62 2.56
C ILE A 71 3.77 1.83 2.58
N ILE A 72 3.49 2.78 3.45
CA ILE A 72 4.44 3.80 3.88
C ILE A 72 4.83 3.46 5.31
N ASP A 73 6.11 3.15 5.52
CA ASP A 73 6.72 3.04 6.84
C ASP A 73 7.72 4.18 7.06
N LYS A 74 8.43 4.20 8.19
CA LYS A 74 9.43 5.24 8.47
C LYS A 74 10.57 5.33 7.44
N TYR A 75 10.78 4.30 6.62
CA TYR A 75 11.79 4.27 5.56
C TYR A 75 11.21 4.71 4.20
N GLY A 76 9.89 4.78 4.06
CA GLY A 76 9.18 5.36 2.93
C GLY A 76 8.23 4.39 2.24
N LEU A 77 7.98 4.63 0.95
CA LEU A 77 6.99 3.90 0.16
C LEU A 77 7.53 2.56 -0.36
N LYS A 78 6.86 1.47 0.01
CA LYS A 78 7.06 0.12 -0.48
C LYS A 78 5.82 -0.35 -1.24
N ILE A 79 6.03 -1.07 -2.35
CA ILE A 79 4.96 -1.58 -3.21
C ILE A 79 5.21 -3.07 -3.49
N LEU A 80 4.15 -3.88 -3.49
CA LEU A 80 4.19 -5.32 -3.75
C LEU A 80 3.01 -5.73 -4.63
N PHE A 81 3.25 -6.54 -5.66
CA PHE A 81 2.17 -7.01 -6.55
C PHE A 81 1.29 -8.04 -5.83
N GLU A 82 -0.02 -7.79 -5.73
CA GLU A 82 -0.91 -8.62 -4.89
C GLU A 82 -0.98 -10.07 -5.38
N ALA A 83 -0.85 -10.30 -6.70
CA ALA A 83 -1.00 -11.64 -7.27
C ALA A 83 0.20 -12.56 -7.04
N ILE A 84 1.24 -12.13 -6.30
CA ILE A 84 2.35 -13.00 -5.92
C ILE A 84 1.83 -14.12 -5.01
N PRO A 85 2.08 -15.40 -5.35
CA PRO A 85 1.66 -16.51 -4.51
C PRO A 85 2.31 -16.50 -3.13
N ASN A 86 1.52 -16.78 -2.11
CA ASN A 86 1.98 -17.06 -0.76
C ASN A 86 1.27 -18.34 -0.30
N LEU A 87 1.96 -19.47 -0.44
CA LEU A 87 1.39 -20.80 -0.18
C LEU A 87 1.24 -21.10 1.32
N GLU A 88 1.96 -20.36 2.17
CA GLU A 88 1.87 -20.47 3.63
C GLU A 88 0.65 -19.71 4.17
N ALA A 89 0.20 -18.66 3.48
CA ALA A 89 -0.97 -17.90 3.88
C ALA A 89 -2.27 -18.53 3.37
N LYS A 90 -3.30 -18.57 4.23
CA LYS A 90 -4.66 -19.05 3.86
C LYS A 90 -5.26 -18.35 2.64
N ARG A 91 -4.90 -17.08 2.39
CA ARG A 91 -5.36 -16.29 1.22
C ARG A 91 -4.75 -16.80 -0.10
N GLY A 92 -3.65 -17.56 -0.05
CA GLY A 92 -2.91 -18.07 -1.20
C GLY A 92 -2.06 -17.03 -1.93
N VAL A 93 -2.14 -15.75 -1.52
CA VAL A 93 -1.38 -14.63 -2.10
C VAL A 93 -0.94 -13.67 -0.99
N VAL A 94 0.04 -12.83 -1.31
CA VAL A 94 0.60 -11.83 -0.39
C VAL A 94 -0.45 -10.80 0.09
N CYS A 95 -0.17 -10.21 1.25
CA CYS A 95 -0.93 -9.13 1.86
C CYS A 95 0.00 -8.05 2.45
N HIS A 96 -0.54 -6.95 3.00
CA HIS A 96 0.31 -5.82 3.44
C HIS A 96 1.35 -6.19 4.49
N THR A 97 1.05 -7.13 5.39
CA THR A 97 2.00 -7.59 6.41
C THR A 97 3.18 -8.36 5.80
N ASN A 98 3.04 -8.91 4.59
CA ASN A 98 4.16 -9.50 3.85
C ASN A 98 5.14 -8.44 3.29
N ILE A 99 4.77 -7.15 3.32
CA ILE A 99 5.66 -6.03 3.01
C ILE A 99 6.50 -5.64 4.23
N THR A 100 5.93 -5.76 5.43
CA THR A 100 6.54 -5.30 6.68
C THR A 100 7.12 -6.42 7.53
N GLY A 101 6.81 -7.69 7.22
CA GLY A 101 7.08 -8.81 8.11
C GLY A 101 6.28 -8.72 9.42
N GLY A 102 5.05 -8.21 9.36
CA GLY A 102 4.20 -7.95 10.52
C GLY A 102 4.59 -6.72 11.36
N GLN A 103 5.63 -5.98 10.96
CA GLN A 103 6.10 -4.79 11.69
C GLN A 103 5.16 -3.57 11.52
N PRO A 104 5.33 -2.53 12.36
CA PRO A 104 4.54 -1.31 12.25
C PRO A 104 4.70 -0.60 10.90
N ALA A 105 3.65 0.12 10.50
CA ALA A 105 3.68 1.04 9.36
C ALA A 105 2.82 2.29 9.63
N LEU A 106 3.11 3.37 8.90
CA LEU A 106 2.36 4.62 9.01
C LEU A 106 1.00 4.48 8.32
N GLN A 107 1.01 4.00 7.07
CA GLN A 107 -0.17 3.92 6.21
C GLN A 107 -0.07 2.77 5.20
N GLY A 108 -1.21 2.26 4.75
CA GLY A 108 -1.28 1.27 3.68
C GLY A 108 -2.59 1.30 2.90
N GLY A 109 -2.56 0.69 1.72
CA GLY A 109 -3.72 0.60 0.83
C GLY A 109 -3.42 -0.16 -0.44
N GLU A 110 -4.26 0.02 -1.45
CA GLU A 110 -4.12 -0.61 -2.76
C GLU A 110 -3.92 0.47 -3.83
N LEU A 111 -3.21 0.11 -4.90
CA LEU A 111 -3.03 0.96 -6.07
C LEU A 111 -3.01 0.17 -7.38
N TRP A 112 -3.25 0.89 -8.47
CA TRP A 112 -3.23 0.39 -9.85
C TRP A 112 -2.47 1.37 -10.73
N PHE A 113 -1.57 0.85 -11.55
CA PHE A 113 -0.88 1.64 -12.57
C PHE A 113 -1.75 1.70 -13.82
N GLY A 114 -2.18 2.91 -14.19
CA GLY A 114 -2.98 3.15 -15.39
C GLY A 114 -2.17 3.04 -16.68
N ASP A 115 -2.83 2.65 -17.76
CA ASP A 115 -2.32 2.81 -19.12
C ASP A 115 -2.28 4.28 -19.59
N ASP A 116 -2.91 5.18 -18.84
CA ASP A 116 -2.93 6.65 -19.03
C ASP A 116 -1.86 7.40 -18.22
N ASP A 117 -0.84 6.68 -17.73
CA ASP A 117 0.27 7.16 -16.90
C ASP A 117 -0.16 7.82 -15.57
N LYS A 118 -1.38 7.52 -15.11
CA LYS A 118 -1.82 7.84 -13.76
C LYS A 118 -1.67 6.63 -12.82
N VAL A 119 -1.65 6.90 -11.52
CA VAL A 119 -1.76 5.88 -10.49
C VAL A 119 -3.06 6.09 -9.74
N TYR A 120 -3.92 5.08 -9.78
CA TYR A 120 -5.16 5.05 -9.04
C TYR A 120 -4.87 4.43 -7.69
N LEU A 121 -5.25 5.07 -6.59
CA LEU A 121 -5.06 4.50 -5.26
C LEU A 121 -6.32 4.58 -4.42
N ASN A 122 -6.49 3.61 -3.53
CA ASN A 122 -7.35 3.76 -2.36
C ASN A 122 -6.49 3.85 -1.09
N TYR A 123 -7.15 4.07 0.04
CA TYR A 123 -6.52 4.13 1.37
C TYR A 123 -6.92 2.92 2.23
N GLN A 124 -7.34 1.85 1.56
CA GLN A 124 -8.01 0.72 2.18
C GLN A 124 -7.01 -0.40 2.42
N SER A 125 -6.61 -0.54 3.68
CA SER A 125 -5.93 -1.73 4.15
C SER A 125 -6.61 -2.21 5.43
N GLY A 126 -6.92 -3.50 5.49
CA GLY A 126 -7.39 -4.12 6.73
C GLY A 126 -6.34 -4.07 7.85
N ARG A 127 -5.06 -3.87 7.48
CA ARG A 127 -3.90 -3.90 8.38
C ARG A 127 -3.46 -2.48 8.76
N TYR A 128 -3.33 -1.58 7.79
CA TYR A 128 -2.69 -0.27 7.97
C TYR A 128 -3.47 0.91 7.35
N GLY A 129 -4.78 0.77 7.10
CA GLY A 129 -5.57 1.75 6.35
C GLY A 129 -5.74 3.09 7.05
N SER A 130 -5.95 4.17 6.29
CA SER A 130 -6.17 5.51 6.85
C SER A 130 -7.54 5.63 7.53
N ASN A 131 -7.64 6.39 8.64
CA ASN A 131 -8.91 6.65 9.33
C ASN A 131 -9.31 8.13 9.37
N ARG A 132 -8.49 9.03 8.79
CA ARG A 132 -8.71 10.48 8.80
C ARG A 132 -8.47 11.09 7.41
N ILE A 133 -9.22 12.14 7.09
CA ILE A 133 -9.07 12.89 5.83
C ILE A 133 -7.67 13.50 5.71
N SER A 134 -7.11 14.03 6.80
CA SER A 134 -5.76 14.61 6.81
C SER A 134 -4.70 13.61 6.40
N GLN A 135 -4.79 12.36 6.86
CA GLN A 135 -3.87 11.29 6.47
C GLN A 135 -3.99 10.98 4.97
N ARG A 136 -5.21 10.93 4.43
CA ARG A 136 -5.45 10.74 2.99
C ARG A 136 -4.76 11.83 2.16
N GLN A 137 -4.85 13.08 2.61
CA GLN A 137 -4.16 14.21 1.98
C GLN A 137 -2.64 14.09 2.07
N ALA A 138 -2.10 13.68 3.23
CA ALA A 138 -0.67 13.46 3.44
C ALA A 138 -0.12 12.33 2.55
N ILE A 139 -0.87 11.23 2.42
CA ILE A 139 -0.54 10.11 1.51
C ILE A 139 -0.45 10.63 0.07
N LEU A 140 -1.47 11.35 -0.40
CA LEU A 140 -1.46 11.92 -1.75
C LEU A 140 -0.29 12.88 -1.97
N ALA A 141 0.00 13.75 -0.99
CA ALA A 141 1.12 14.67 -1.05
C ALA A 141 2.46 13.93 -1.14
N TYR A 142 2.63 12.86 -0.35
CA TYR A 142 3.84 12.05 -0.38
C TYR A 142 4.03 11.33 -1.72
N PHE A 143 3.00 10.66 -2.24
CA PHE A 143 3.06 10.04 -3.58
C PHE A 143 3.40 11.05 -4.68
N ARG A 144 2.80 12.26 -4.64
CA ARG A 144 3.12 13.33 -5.59
C ARG A 144 4.56 13.81 -5.47
N SER A 145 5.10 13.87 -4.25
CA SER A 145 6.52 14.23 -4.03
C SER A 145 7.50 13.20 -4.62
N LEU A 146 7.06 11.95 -4.76
CA LEU A 146 7.79 10.87 -5.46
C LEU A 146 7.55 10.91 -6.99
N GLY A 147 6.80 11.91 -7.47
CA GLY A 147 6.53 12.17 -8.88
C GLY A 147 5.33 11.42 -9.46
N PHE A 148 4.51 10.74 -8.66
CA PHE A 148 3.33 10.05 -9.21
C PHE A 148 2.18 11.03 -9.49
N THR A 149 1.49 10.81 -10.61
CA THR A 149 0.23 11.50 -10.95
C THR A 149 -0.94 10.68 -10.39
N MET A 150 -1.48 11.10 -9.24
CA MET A 150 -2.45 10.28 -8.50
C MET A 150 -3.91 10.59 -8.85
N VAL A 151 -4.72 9.52 -8.96
CA VAL A 151 -6.19 9.56 -8.95
C VAL A 151 -6.68 8.89 -7.67
N PRO A 152 -7.18 9.65 -6.67
CA PRO A 152 -7.75 9.05 -5.47
C PRO A 152 -9.06 8.35 -5.82
N LEU A 153 -9.19 7.10 -5.38
CA LEU A 153 -10.42 6.32 -5.47
C LEU A 153 -11.28 6.53 -4.23
N GLY A 154 -12.60 6.42 -4.42
CA GLY A 154 -13.56 6.47 -3.32
C GLY A 154 -13.57 5.19 -2.49
N ASP A 155 -14.28 5.25 -1.37
CA ASP A 155 -14.46 4.10 -0.50
C ASP A 155 -15.50 3.15 -1.09
N VAL A 156 -15.06 2.17 -1.89
CA VAL A 156 -15.89 1.07 -2.38
C VAL A 156 -15.65 -0.14 -1.47
N ARG A 157 -16.70 -0.77 -0.96
CA ARG A 157 -16.55 -2.04 -0.22
C ARG A 157 -16.33 -3.15 -1.25
N ARG A 158 -15.14 -3.74 -1.24
CA ARG A 158 -14.85 -5.04 -1.86
C ARG A 158 -15.34 -6.18 -0.97
#